data_AF-A0A942NH18-F1
#
_entry.id   AF-A0A942NH18-F1
#
_cell.length_a   1.000
_cell.length_b   1.000
_cell.length_c   1.000
_cell.angle_alpha   90.00
_cell.angle_beta   90.00
_cell.angle_gamma   90.00
#
_symmetry.space_group_name_H-M   'P 1'
#
loop_
_entity.id
_entity.type
_entity.pdbx_description
1 polymer ?
#
loop_
_entity_poly.entity_id
_entity_poly.type
_entity_poly.pdbx_seq_one_letter_code
_entity_poly.pdbx_strand_id
1 'polypeptide(L)' 'GKTDSRLETLEDWLEPYKKGVIYYLEQGRVLGVLLWNVWDRVDQARALIAEPGPFTPADLQGKLAF' A
#
# COMPACT_ATOMS: atom_id res chain seq x y z
N GLY A 1 -6.02 8.47 -0.74
CA GLY A 1 -6.46 7.19 -1.34
C GLY A 1 -7.77 6.74 -0.73
N LYS A 2 -8.34 5.63 -1.21
CA LYS A 2 -9.52 4.97 -0.63
C LYS A 2 -9.09 3.88 0.37
N THR A 3 -9.70 3.86 1.55
CA THR A 3 -9.49 2.84 2.59
C THR A 3 -10.83 2.19 2.92
N ASP A 4 -11.38 1.46 1.94
CA ASP A 4 -12.68 0.80 2.01
C ASP A 4 -12.47 -0.69 2.26
N SER A 5 -13.18 -1.27 3.24
CA SER A 5 -13.04 -2.67 3.65
C SER A 5 -13.51 -3.67 2.61
N ARG A 6 -14.18 -3.22 1.54
CA ARG A 6 -14.61 -4.06 0.42
C ARG A 6 -13.53 -4.27 -0.64
N LEU A 7 -12.44 -3.49 -0.58
CA LEU A 7 -11.31 -3.61 -1.49
C LEU A 7 -10.40 -4.78 -1.11
N GLU A 8 -9.64 -5.27 -2.07
CA GLU A 8 -8.57 -6.23 -1.80
C GLU A 8 -7.48 -5.53 -0.98
N THR A 9 -6.97 -6.20 0.06
CA THR A 9 -5.89 -5.68 0.90
C THR A 9 -4.66 -6.55 0.80
N LEU A 10 -3.51 -5.91 0.59
CA LEU A 10 -2.20 -6.53 0.69
C LEU A 10 -1.42 -5.87 1.83
N GLU A 11 -0.89 -6.70 2.72
CA GLU A 11 -0.20 -6.27 3.93
C GLU A 11 1.31 -6.48 3.77
N ASP A 12 2.08 -5.43 4.01
CA ASP A 12 3.54 -5.44 3.98
C ASP A 12 4.06 -5.01 5.35
N TRP A 13 4.24 -6.00 6.23
CA TRP A 13 4.64 -5.79 7.62
C TRP A 13 6.17 -5.82 7.77
N LEU A 14 6.70 -4.79 8.42
CA LEU A 14 8.03 -4.82 9.04
C LEU A 14 7.96 -5.51 10.41
N GLU A 15 6.94 -5.13 11.19
CA GLU A 15 6.58 -5.74 12.46
C GLU A 15 5.07 -6.05 12.42
N PRO A 16 4.66 -7.33 12.45
CA PRO A 16 3.26 -7.71 12.32
C PRO A 16 2.36 -6.91 13.27
N TYR A 17 1.36 -6.23 12.69
CA TYR A 17 0.36 -5.41 13.38
C TYR A 17 0.91 -4.21 14.17
N LYS A 18 2.19 -3.85 14.00
CA LYS A 18 2.83 -2.73 14.69
C LYS A 18 3.42 -1.71 13.74
N LYS A 19 4.01 -2.17 12.64
CA LYS A 19 4.68 -1.30 11.68
C LYS A 19 4.66 -1.93 10.29
N GLY A 20 4.12 -1.20 9.32
CA GLY A 20 4.01 -1.68 7.95
C GLY A 20 3.13 -0.81 7.09
N VAL A 21 2.82 -1.33 5.91
CA VAL A 21 2.00 -0.67 4.91
C VAL A 21 0.86 -1.60 4.49
N ILE A 22 -0.35 -1.08 4.40
CA ILE A 22 -1.50 -1.81 3.84
C ILE A 22 -1.90 -1.12 2.54
N TYR A 23 -1.90 -1.88 1.45
CA TYR A 23 -2.34 -1.42 0.13
C TYR A 23 -3.78 -1.85 -0.10
N TYR A 24 -4.61 -0.94 -0.59
CA TYR A 24 -6.00 -1.20 -0.99
C TYR A 24 -6.08 -1.22 -2.51
N LEU A 25 -6.51 -2.34 -3.08
CA LEU A 25 -6.51 -2.59 -4.51
C LEU A 25 -7.89 -2.89 -5.07
N GLU A 26 -8.05 -2.57 -6.36
CA GLU A 26 -9.15 -3.03 -7.19
C GLU A 26 -8.56 -3.46 -8.55
N GLN A 27 -8.76 -4.72 -8.94
CA GLN A 27 -8.23 -5.26 -10.21
C GLN A 27 -6.70 -5.04 -10.36
N GLY A 28 -5.95 -5.18 -9.27
CA GLY A 28 -4.49 -4.96 -9.25
C GLY A 28 -4.06 -3.50 -9.26
N ARG A 29 -4.97 -2.52 -9.33
CA ARG A 29 -4.62 -1.10 -9.22
C ARG A 29 -4.67 -0.64 -7.77
N VAL A 30 -3.64 0.08 -7.32
CA VAL A 30 -3.62 0.68 -5.98
C VAL A 30 -4.53 1.90 -5.94
N LEU A 31 -5.55 1.86 -5.08
CA LEU A 31 -6.48 2.96 -4.84
C LEU A 31 -6.21 3.70 -3.53
N GLY A 32 -5.54 3.04 -2.59
CA GLY A 32 -5.18 3.62 -1.31
C GLY A 32 -4.03 2.89 -0.64
N VAL A 33 -3.41 3.61 0.29
CA VAL A 33 -2.28 3.14 1.08
C VAL A 33 -2.51 3.62 2.51
N LEU A 34 -2.41 2.71 3.47
CA LEU A 34 -2.33 3.02 4.90
C LEU A 34 -0.88 2.85 5.35
N LEU A 35 -0.29 3.94 5.84
CA LEU A 35 1.03 3.94 6.45
C LEU A 35 0.87 3.72 7.96
N TRP A 36 1.21 2.54 8.46
CA TRP A 36 1.09 2.20 9.88
C TRP A 36 2.46 2.33 10.55
N ASN A 37 2.66 3.38 11.35
CA ASN A 37 3.95 3.70 11.99
C ASN A 37 5.14 3.79 10.99
N VAL A 38 4.82 4.15 9.74
CA VAL A 38 5.77 4.46 8.67
C VAL A 38 5.65 5.95 8.36
N TRP A 39 6.76 6.68 8.48
CA TRP A 39 6.81 8.14 8.35
C TRP A 39 7.49 8.53 7.03
N ASP A 40 7.29 9.76 6.58
CA ASP A 40 7.96 10.35 5.39
C ASP A 40 7.74 9.61 4.05
N ARG A 41 6.66 8.81 3.96
CA ARG A 41 6.32 8.03 2.74
C ARG A 41 5.07 8.50 2.01
N VAL A 42 4.47 9.61 2.43
CA VAL A 42 3.23 10.13 1.85
C VAL A 42 3.39 10.47 0.37
N ASP A 43 4.51 11.04 -0.05
CA ASP A 43 4.77 11.38 -1.46
C ASP A 43 4.90 10.15 -2.35
N GLN A 44 5.61 9.13 -1.86
CA GLN A 44 5.77 7.87 -2.57
C GLN A 44 4.45 7.12 -2.66
N ALA A 45 3.64 7.13 -1.59
CA ALA A 45 2.29 6.58 -1.61
C ALA A 45 1.37 7.30 -2.61
N ARG A 46 1.47 8.64 -2.70
CA ARG A 46 0.73 9.44 -3.70
C ARG A 46 1.14 9.07 -5.12
N ALA A 47 2.44 8.93 -5.38
CA ALA A 47 2.95 8.51 -6.68
C ALA A 47 2.41 7.12 -7.05
N LEU A 48 2.46 6.16 -6.12
CA LEU A 48 1.97 4.80 -6.35
C LEU A 48 0.47 4.75 -6.68
N ILE A 49 -0.36 5.55 -5.99
CA ILE A 49 -1.81 5.64 -6.29
C ILE A 49 -2.07 6.24 -7.67
N ALA A 50 -1.18 7.11 -8.16
CA ALA A 50 -1.29 7.71 -9.49
C ALA A 50 -0.88 6.73 -10.61
N GLU A 51 -0.10 5.70 -10.30
CA GLU A 51 0.25 4.65 -11.27
C GLU A 51 -0.99 3.81 -11.65
N PRO A 52 -1.16 3.46 -12.93
CA PRO A 52 -2.34 2.73 -13.39
C PRO A 52 -2.36 1.24 -12.96
N GLY A 53 -1.21 0.67 -12.59
CA GLY A 53 -1.06 -0.78 -12.35
C GLY A 53 -1.11 -1.60 -13.65
N PRO A 54 -1.45 -2.90 -13.58
CA PRO A 54 -1.72 -3.68 -12.36
C PRO A 54 -0.42 -3.99 -11.60
N PHE A 55 -0.56 -4.18 -10.29
CA PHE A 55 0.50 -4.60 -9.38
C PHE A 55 0.16 -5.96 -8.80
N THR A 56 1.20 -6.78 -8.63
CA THR A 56 1.16 -8.02 -7.88
C THR A 56 1.66 -7.80 -6.45
N PRO A 57 1.42 -8.74 -5.52
CA PRO A 57 2.01 -8.66 -4.18
C PRO A 57 3.54 -8.50 -4.18
N ALA A 58 4.22 -9.16 -5.12
CA ALA A 58 5.67 -9.08 -5.26
C ALA A 58 6.15 -7.68 -5.68
N ASP A 59 5.34 -6.92 -6.44
CA ASP A 59 5.69 -5.55 -6.87
C ASP A 59 5.57 -4.53 -5.73
N LEU A 60 4.75 -4.84 -4.71
CA LEU A 60 4.42 -3.92 -3.62
C LEU A 60 5.21 -4.20 -2.34
N GLN A 61 5.67 -5.43 -2.15
CA GLN A 61 6.43 -5.82 -0.98
C GLN A 61 7.73 -5.03 -0.86
N GLY A 62 7.93 -4.35 0.27
CA GLY A 62 9.06 -3.48 0.54
C GLY A 62 9.05 -2.13 -0.19
N LYS A 63 8.09 -1.85 -1.10
CA LYS A 63 8.13 -0.65 -1.95
C LYS A 63 8.02 0.65 -1.14
N LEU A 64 7.22 0.64 -0.06
CA LEU A 64 7.03 1.79 0.82
C LEU A 64 7.47 1.54 2.28
N ALA A 65 7.72 0.29 2.66
CA ALA A 65 8.11 -0.06 4.02
C ALA A 65 9.59 0.26 4.33
N PHE A 66 10.44 0.50 3.34
CA PHE A 66 11.88 0.79 3.53
C PHE A 66 12.30 2.20 3.14
#